data_AF-A0AAT9QYJ1-F1
#
_entry.id   AF-A0AAT9QYJ1-F1
#
_cell.length_a   1.000
_cell.length_b   1.000
_cell.length_c   1.000
_cell.angle_alpha   90.00
_cell.angle_beta   90.00
_cell.angle_gamma   90.00
#
_symmetry.space_group_name_H-M   'P 1'
#
loop_
_entity.id
_entity.type
_entity.pdbx_description
1 polymer ?
#
loop_
_entity_poly.entity_id
_entity_poly.type
_entity_poly.pdbx_seq_one_letter_code
_entity_poly.pdbx_strand_id
1 'polypeptide(L)'
;MFEEKLDALAQMMAEHMAAPFPPGFRGLSIEGRDMVLLDADSYAYAAVVLEGPLDERRRAGLSRLTAAFEKVLPAIGDEYGAKYYTHVRDMAVLAAEIETLRDKQNSDRHDDQSANLRAHSATG
;
A
#
# COMPACT_ATOMS: atom_id res chain seq x y z
N MET A 1 -0.15 -16.25 5.02
CA MET A 1 -0.94 -15.10 4.54
C MET A 1 -0.27 -13.74 4.76
N PHE A 2 0.12 -13.35 5.98
CA PHE A 2 0.76 -12.03 6.19
C PHE A 2 2.18 -11.94 5.61
N GLU A 3 3.05 -12.90 5.96
CA GLU A 3 4.42 -12.99 5.44
C GLU A 3 4.44 -13.15 3.90
N GLU A 4 3.60 -14.03 3.37
CA GLU A 4 3.42 -14.20 1.92
C GLU A 4 3.05 -12.89 1.20
N LYS A 5 2.28 -12.00 1.84
CA LYS A 5 1.94 -10.69 1.27
C LYS A 5 3.11 -9.71 1.34
N LEU A 6 3.94 -9.77 2.39
CA LEU A 6 5.17 -8.99 2.46
C LEU A 6 6.16 -9.43 1.37
N ASP A 7 6.32 -10.72 1.17
CA ASP A 7 7.16 -11.28 0.11
C ASP A 7 6.65 -10.87 -1.28
N ALA A 8 5.33 -10.94 -1.49
CA ALA A 8 4.71 -10.48 -2.73
C ALA A 8 4.91 -8.98 -2.96
N LEU A 9 4.78 -8.15 -1.92
CA LEU A 9 5.02 -6.71 -2.02
C LEU A 9 6.48 -6.40 -2.38
N ALA A 10 7.44 -7.09 -1.73
CA ALA A 10 8.86 -6.95 -2.04
C ALA A 10 9.17 -7.35 -3.49
N GLN A 11 8.56 -8.44 -3.98
CA GLN A 11 8.70 -8.87 -5.36
C GLN A 11 8.14 -7.84 -6.35
N MET A 12 6.94 -7.32 -6.11
CA MET A 12 6.33 -6.27 -6.95
C MET A 12 7.18 -4.99 -6.97
N MET A 13 7.78 -4.60 -5.85
CA MET A 13 8.69 -3.46 -5.77
C MET A 13 9.96 -3.70 -6.59
N ALA A 14 10.53 -4.90 -6.56
CA ALA A 14 11.69 -5.25 -7.37
C ALA A 14 11.38 -5.20 -8.88
N GLU A 15 10.23 -5.76 -9.28
CA GLU A 15 9.73 -5.71 -10.66
C GLU A 15 9.50 -4.26 -11.12
N HIS A 16 8.92 -3.43 -10.25
CA HIS A 16 8.68 -2.03 -10.51
C HIS A 16 9.99 -1.26 -10.76
N MET A 17 11.01 -1.49 -9.93
CA MET A 17 12.34 -0.86 -10.09
C MET A 17 13.08 -1.32 -11.36
N ALA A 18 12.78 -2.52 -11.85
CA ALA A 18 13.32 -3.02 -13.11
C ALA A 18 12.58 -2.47 -14.35
N ALA A 19 11.35 -1.98 -14.19
CA ALA A 19 10.55 -1.44 -15.28
C ALA A 19 10.98 0.00 -15.61
N PRO A 20 11.23 0.34 -16.89
CA PRO A 20 11.54 1.71 -17.27
C PRO A 20 10.33 2.63 -17.02
N PHE A 21 10.56 3.81 -16.46
CA PHE A 21 9.50 4.79 -16.28
C PHE A 21 8.87 5.16 -17.65
N PRO A 22 7.52 5.26 -17.78
CA PRO A 22 6.85 5.49 -19.05
C PRO A 22 7.36 6.74 -19.80
N PRO A 23 7.77 6.60 -21.07
CA PRO A 23 8.18 7.75 -21.88
C PRO A 23 7.06 8.79 -21.97
N GLY A 24 7.40 10.07 -21.79
CA GLY A 24 6.43 11.18 -21.87
C GLY A 24 5.59 11.39 -20.60
N PHE A 25 5.73 10.57 -19.56
CA PHE A 25 5.01 10.77 -18.29
C PHE A 25 5.74 11.71 -17.33
N ARG A 26 7.00 12.07 -17.62
CA ARG A 26 7.74 13.06 -16.81
C ARG A 26 7.14 14.45 -17.03
N GLY A 27 6.68 15.09 -15.95
CA GLY A 27 5.99 16.38 -16.00
C GLY A 27 4.55 16.29 -16.53
N LEU A 28 4.03 15.08 -16.77
CA LEU A 28 2.65 14.86 -17.14
C LEU A 28 1.77 14.91 -15.88
N SER A 29 0.64 15.60 -15.99
CA SER A 29 -0.41 15.59 -14.97
C SER A 29 -1.69 14.99 -15.54
N ILE A 30 -2.22 13.95 -14.91
CA ILE A 30 -3.49 13.30 -15.28
C ILE A 30 -4.43 13.42 -14.09
N GLU A 31 -5.67 13.89 -14.31
CA GLU A 31 -6.65 14.10 -13.22
C GLU A 31 -6.09 14.96 -12.07
N GLY A 32 -5.24 15.94 -12.41
CA GLY A 32 -4.57 16.82 -11.44
C GLY A 32 -3.48 16.14 -10.60
N ARG A 33 -3.04 14.92 -10.97
CA ARG A 33 -1.95 14.19 -10.33
C ARG A 33 -0.71 14.22 -11.21
N ASP A 34 0.39 14.71 -10.64
CA ASP A 34 1.70 14.53 -11.25
C ASP A 34 2.05 13.04 -11.23
N MET A 35 2.34 12.50 -12.41
CA MET A 35 2.55 11.06 -12.59
C MET A 35 3.84 10.59 -11.90
N VAL A 36 4.89 11.42 -11.86
CA VAL A 36 6.15 11.10 -11.16
C VAL A 36 5.92 11.08 -9.64
N LEU A 37 5.16 12.03 -9.11
CA LEU A 37 4.83 12.03 -7.67
C LEU A 37 3.93 10.87 -7.30
N LEU A 38 2.94 10.53 -8.14
CA LEU A 38 2.06 9.39 -7.90
C LEU A 38 2.85 8.08 -7.83
N ASP A 39 3.81 7.89 -8.74
CA ASP A 39 4.74 6.77 -8.76
C ASP A 39 5.61 6.71 -7.49
N ALA A 40 6.33 7.80 -7.22
CA ALA A 40 7.26 7.89 -6.10
C ALA A 40 6.56 7.72 -4.73
N ASP A 41 5.40 8.36 -4.53
CA ASP A 41 4.63 8.24 -3.30
C ASP A 41 4.15 6.80 -3.09
N SER A 42 3.70 6.13 -4.16
CA SER A 42 3.25 4.73 -4.10
C SER A 42 4.38 3.80 -3.66
N TYR A 43 5.56 3.95 -4.26
CA TYR A 43 6.75 3.19 -3.88
C TYR A 43 7.19 3.49 -2.45
N ALA A 44 7.18 4.77 -2.04
CA ALA A 44 7.56 5.17 -0.70
C ALA A 44 6.64 4.57 0.38
N TYR A 45 5.32 4.54 0.17
CA TYR A 45 4.42 3.87 1.11
C TYR A 45 4.69 2.36 1.19
N ALA A 46 4.88 1.70 0.04
CA ALA A 46 5.19 0.28 0.00
C ALA A 46 6.49 -0.05 0.76
N ALA A 47 7.54 0.77 0.58
CA ALA A 47 8.80 0.62 1.30
C ALA A 47 8.63 0.69 2.82
N VAL A 48 7.90 1.70 3.31
CA VAL A 48 7.67 1.84 4.75
C VAL A 48 6.86 0.66 5.29
N VAL A 49 5.87 0.16 4.56
CA VAL A 49 5.07 -1.01 4.99
C VAL A 49 5.92 -2.27 5.19
N LEU A 50 6.93 -2.48 4.34
CA LEU A 50 7.91 -3.56 4.50
C LEU A 50 8.77 -3.40 5.76
N GLU A 51 9.12 -2.17 6.11
CA GLU A 51 9.91 -1.87 7.31
C GLU A 51 9.08 -1.94 8.60
N GLY A 52 7.79 -1.62 8.55
CA GLY A 52 6.94 -1.58 9.73
C GLY A 52 5.58 -0.89 9.52
N PRO A 53 4.78 -0.74 10.58
CA PRO A 53 3.46 -0.11 10.52
C PRO A 53 3.53 1.34 10.09
N LEU A 54 2.53 1.78 9.33
CA LEU A 54 2.32 3.18 9.02
C LEU A 54 1.65 3.90 10.20
N ASP A 55 2.09 5.13 10.45
CA ASP A 55 1.34 6.07 11.28
C ASP A 55 0.00 6.44 10.62
N GLU A 56 -0.92 7.01 11.40
CA GLU A 56 -2.27 7.37 10.94
C GLU A 56 -2.25 8.32 9.74
N ARG A 57 -1.33 9.28 9.72
CA ARG A 57 -1.20 10.25 8.63
C ARG A 57 -0.81 9.55 7.33
N ARG A 58 0.14 8.62 7.41
CA ARG A 58 0.61 7.82 6.27
C ARG A 58 -0.45 6.83 5.80
N ARG A 59 -1.20 6.18 6.70
CA ARG A 59 -2.36 5.34 6.33
C ARG A 59 -3.41 6.14 5.55
N ALA A 60 -3.81 7.30 6.07
CA ALA A 60 -4.74 8.17 5.36
C ALA A 60 -4.18 8.66 4.01
N GLY A 61 -2.86 8.85 3.91
CA GLY A 61 -2.17 9.15 2.67
C GLY A 61 -2.27 8.03 1.64
N LEU A 62 -1.93 6.80 2.04
CA LEU A 62 -2.04 5.61 1.22
C LEU A 62 -3.48 5.37 0.74
N SER A 63 -4.48 5.52 1.60
CA SER A 63 -5.90 5.39 1.19
C SER A 63 -6.33 6.44 0.17
N ARG A 64 -5.85 7.69 0.29
CA ARG A 64 -6.14 8.73 -0.73
C ARG A 64 -5.44 8.43 -2.05
N LEU A 65 -4.25 7.86 -1.99
CA LEU A 65 -3.46 7.50 -3.15
C LEU A 65 -4.09 6.32 -3.90
N THR A 66 -4.55 5.27 -3.21
CA THR A 66 -5.27 4.15 -3.84
C THR A 66 -6.57 4.62 -4.51
N ALA A 67 -7.31 5.53 -3.87
CA ALA A 67 -8.51 6.13 -4.47
C ALA A 67 -8.19 7.03 -5.70
N ALA A 68 -7.01 7.64 -5.77
CA ALA A 68 -6.63 8.47 -6.92
C ALA A 68 -6.48 7.65 -8.21
N PHE A 69 -6.04 6.39 -8.09
CA PHE A 69 -5.89 5.49 -9.24
C PHE A 69 -7.20 5.18 -9.96
N GLU A 70 -8.34 5.22 -9.27
CA GLU A 70 -9.67 5.01 -9.87
C GLU A 70 -10.00 6.06 -10.94
N LYS A 71 -9.43 7.26 -10.82
CA LYS A 71 -9.61 8.35 -11.79
C LYS A 71 -8.48 8.40 -12.81
N VAL A 72 -7.25 8.22 -12.35
CA VAL A 72 -6.04 8.33 -13.20
C VAL A 72 -5.98 7.20 -14.24
N LEU A 73 -6.24 5.94 -13.84
CA LEU A 73 -6.06 4.81 -14.74
C LEU A 73 -6.94 4.84 -15.99
N PRO A 74 -8.26 5.13 -15.91
CA PRO A 74 -9.10 5.24 -17.10
C PRO A 74 -8.69 6.38 -18.04
N ALA A 75 -7.98 7.39 -17.55
CA ALA A 75 -7.54 8.54 -18.33
C ALA A 75 -6.20 8.31 -19.05
N ILE A 76 -5.50 7.20 -18.78
CA ILE A 76 -4.26 6.85 -19.47
C ILE A 76 -4.60 6.14 -20.79
N GLY A 77 -4.43 6.85 -21.91
CA GLY A 77 -4.59 6.29 -23.26
C GLY A 77 -3.38 5.53 -23.78
N ASP A 78 -2.20 5.69 -23.16
CA ASP A 78 -0.98 4.97 -23.54
C ASP A 78 -0.96 3.56 -22.95
N GLU A 79 -0.81 2.54 -23.80
CA GLU A 79 -0.90 1.14 -23.38
C GLU A 79 0.18 0.76 -22.36
N TYR A 80 1.41 1.24 -22.56
CA TYR A 80 2.51 0.96 -21.65
C TYR A 80 2.33 1.67 -20.32
N GLY A 81 1.99 2.96 -20.34
CA GLY A 81 1.68 3.75 -19.15
C GLY A 81 0.50 3.17 -18.36
N ALA A 82 -0.55 2.70 -19.04
CA ALA A 82 -1.69 2.06 -18.39
C ALA A 82 -1.25 0.79 -17.64
N LYS A 83 -0.45 -0.07 -18.29
CA LYS A 83 0.14 -1.27 -17.66
C LYS A 83 1.05 -0.92 -16.48
N TYR A 84 1.91 0.08 -16.66
CA TYR A 84 2.84 0.54 -15.64
C TYR A 84 2.10 1.04 -14.38
N TYR A 85 1.17 1.98 -14.53
CA TYR A 85 0.43 2.53 -13.38
C TYR A 85 -0.59 1.54 -12.81
N THR A 86 -1.02 0.53 -13.57
CA THR A 86 -1.79 -0.60 -13.01
C THR A 86 -0.93 -1.37 -12.00
N HIS A 87 0.33 -1.67 -12.33
CA HIS A 87 1.28 -2.29 -11.41
C HIS A 87 1.51 -1.43 -10.16
N VAL A 88 1.68 -0.11 -10.34
CA VAL A 88 1.84 0.83 -9.22
C VAL A 88 0.62 0.84 -8.29
N ARG A 89 -0.61 0.85 -8.86
CA ARG A 89 -1.84 0.72 -8.08
C ARG A 89 -1.85 -0.58 -7.28
N ASP A 90 -1.55 -1.69 -7.92
CA ASP A 90 -1.63 -3.02 -7.28
C ASP A 90 -0.63 -3.13 -6.11
N MET A 91 0.56 -2.55 -6.27
CA MET A 91 1.55 -2.42 -5.19
C MET A 91 1.01 -1.58 -4.02
N ALA A 92 0.38 -0.44 -4.29
CA ALA A 92 -0.23 0.41 -3.26
C ALA A 92 -1.42 -0.25 -2.55
N VAL A 93 -2.25 -1.00 -3.29
CA VAL A 93 -3.37 -1.77 -2.73
C VAL A 93 -2.85 -2.88 -1.83
N LEU A 94 -1.84 -3.64 -2.26
CA LEU A 94 -1.25 -4.69 -1.44
C LEU A 94 -0.64 -4.13 -0.15
N ALA A 95 0.03 -2.98 -0.22
CA ALA A 95 0.52 -2.27 0.96
C ALA A 95 -0.62 -1.91 1.95
N ALA A 96 -1.77 -1.44 1.45
CA ALA A 96 -2.93 -1.12 2.29
C ALA A 96 -3.58 -2.37 2.91
N GLU A 97 -3.59 -3.48 2.18
CA GLU A 97 -4.07 -4.77 2.70
C GLU A 97 -3.17 -5.29 3.83
N ILE A 98 -1.85 -5.14 3.71
CA ILE A 98 -0.90 -5.52 4.76
C ILE A 98 -1.14 -4.71 6.03
N GLU A 99 -1.34 -3.39 5.91
CA GLU A 99 -1.69 -2.54 7.07
C GLU A 99 -2.99 -2.99 7.74
N THR A 100 -4.01 -3.31 6.93
CA THR A 100 -5.28 -3.83 7.44
C THR A 100 -5.11 -5.15 8.19
N LEU A 101 -4.24 -6.03 7.72
CA LEU A 101 -3.95 -7.30 8.40
C LEU A 101 -3.16 -7.10 9.70
N ARG A 102 -2.22 -6.15 9.69
CA ARG A 102 -1.42 -5.79 10.86
C ARG A 102 -2.32 -5.22 11.97
N ASP A 103 -3.28 -4.38 11.63
CA ASP A 103 -4.28 -3.86 12.58
C ASP A 103 -5.12 -4.98 13.20
N LYS A 104 -5.58 -5.95 12.40
CA LYS A 104 -6.33 -7.12 12.90
C LYS A 104 -5.50 -7.95 13.87
N GLN A 105 -4.25 -8.27 13.52
CA GLN A 105 -3.36 -9.04 14.41
C GLN A 105 -3.09 -8.32 15.74
N ASN A 106 -3.00 -7.00 15.72
CA ASN A 106 -2.84 -6.21 16.93
C ASN A 106 -4.11 -6.18 17.78
N SER A 107 -5.29 -6.07 17.16
CA SER A 107 -6.58 -6.16 17.86
C SER A 107 -6.77 -7.52 18.53
N ASP A 108 -6.55 -8.61 17.79
CA ASP A 108 -6.74 -9.98 18.28
C ASP A 108 -5.83 -10.29 19.48
N ARG A 109 -4.58 -9.79 19.49
CA ARG A 109 -3.66 -9.93 20.63
C ARG A 109 -4.13 -9.18 21.87
N HIS A 110 -4.71 -7.98 21.71
CA HIS A 110 -5.20 -7.18 22.82
C HIS A 110 -6.45 -7.80 23.47
N ASP A 111 -7.32 -8.40 22.66
CA ASP A 111 -8.53 -9.09 23.14
C ASP A 111 -8.17 -10.35 23.94
N ASP A 112 -7.21 -11.15 23.46
CA ASP A 112 -6.76 -12.38 24.15
C ASP A 112 -6.08 -12.08 25.50
N GLN A 113 -5.24 -11.05 25.57
CA GLN A 113 -4.64 -10.60 26.84
C GLN A 113 -5.68 -10.07 27.83
N SER A 114 -6.68 -9.32 27.33
CA SER A 114 -7.76 -8.78 28.16
C SER A 114 -8.67 -9.88 28.73
N ALA A 115 -8.93 -10.93 27.94
CA ALA A 115 -9.68 -12.11 28.39
C ALA A 115 -8.91 -12.90 29.46
N ASN A 116 -7.60 -13.10 29.28
CA ASN A 116 -6.76 -13.85 30.22
C ASN A 116 -6.64 -13.16 31.61
N LEU A 117 -6.54 -11.82 31.63
CA LEU A 117 -6.52 -11.03 32.87
C LEU A 117 -7.86 -11.11 33.64
N ARG A 118 -9.00 -11.13 32.93
CA ARG A 118 -10.32 -11.28 33.55
C ARG A 118 -10.52 -12.66 34.17
N ALA A 119 -10.04 -13.72 33.52
CA ALA A 119 -10.12 -15.09 34.05
C ALA A 119 -9.30 -15.26 35.34
N HIS A 120 -8.09 -14.68 35.40
CA HIS A 120 -7.25 -14.74 36.59
C HIS A 120 -7.79 -13.93 37.78
N SER A 121 -8.53 -12.85 37.51
CA SER A 121 -9.14 -12.00 38.55
C SER A 121 -10.42 -12.60 39.16
N ALA A 122 -11.05 -13.58 38.48
CA ALA A 122 -12.27 -14.23 38.95
C ALA A 122 -12.02 -15.51 39.77
N THR A 123 -10.75 -15.91 39.93
CA THR A 123 -10.36 -17.18 40.59
C THR A 123 -9.54 -16.96 41.88
N GLY A 124 -9.48 -15.73 42.40
CA GLY A 124 -8.82 -15.39 43.68
C GLY A 124 -9.76 -14.58 44.57
#